data_AF-A0A161S0H8-F1
#
_entry.id   AF-A0A161S0H8-F1
#
_cell.length_a   1.000
_cell.length_b   1.000
_cell.length_c   1.000
_cell.angle_alpha   90.00
_cell.angle_beta   90.00
_cell.angle_gamma   90.00
#
_symmetry.space_group_name_H-M   'P 1'
#
loop_
_entity.id
_entity.type
_entity.pdbx_description
1 polymer ?
#
loop_
_entity_poly.entity_id
_entity_poly.type
_entity_poly.pdbx_seq_one_letter_code
_entity_poly.pdbx_strand_id
1 'polypeptide(L)'
;MNIGRRIYYEKDTGTIVLDTGERSGSVVETSVEEDFESYSVLKTQLRETICVLQLNYGDYANEFASCSSVRVNPETLKLEFS
;
A
#
# COMPACT_ATOMS: atom_id res chain seq x y z
N MET A 1 -11.07 5.96 -14.71
CA MET A 1 -9.96 4.99 -14.53
C MET A 1 -10.11 4.37 -13.16
N ASN A 2 -9.78 3.09 -13.02
CA ASN A 2 -9.83 2.38 -11.75
C ASN A 2 -8.40 1.97 -11.40
N ILE A 3 -7.90 2.48 -10.28
CA ILE A 3 -6.55 2.25 -9.81
C ILE A 3 -6.68 1.54 -8.46
N GLY A 4 -6.10 0.35 -8.37
CA GLY A 4 -6.08 -0.38 -7.11
C GLY A 4 -5.20 0.31 -6.07
N ARG A 5 -5.42 -0.04 -4.82
CA ARG A 5 -4.66 0.53 -3.71
C ARG A 5 -3.18 0.17 -3.79
N ARG A 6 -2.34 1.10 -3.34
CA ARG A 6 -0.92 0.85 -3.07
C ARG A 6 -0.71 0.79 -1.58
N ILE A 7 0.04 -0.23 -1.18
CA ILE A 7 0.41 -0.43 0.20
C ILE A 7 1.92 -0.32 0.28
N TYR A 8 2.35 0.69 1.00
CA TYR A 8 3.74 0.90 1.38
C TYR A 8 3.97 0.27 2.73
N TYR A 9 4.94 -0.63 2.81
CA TYR A 9 5.23 -1.36 4.02
C TYR A 9 6.73 -1.48 4.22
N GLU A 10 7.13 -1.63 5.47
CA GLU A 10 8.52 -1.89 5.82
C GLU A 10 8.87 -3.35 5.48
N LYS A 11 9.95 -3.55 4.73
CA LYS A 11 10.36 -4.87 4.22
C LYS A 11 10.75 -5.84 5.33
N ASP A 12 11.24 -5.34 6.45
CA ASP A 12 11.76 -6.16 7.56
C ASP A 12 10.64 -6.58 8.50
N THR A 13 9.77 -5.65 8.92
CA THR A 13 8.68 -5.95 9.85
C THR A 13 7.35 -6.29 9.18
N GLY A 14 7.17 -5.93 7.91
CA GLY A 14 5.89 -6.07 7.22
C GLY A 14 4.84 -5.02 7.62
N THR A 15 5.24 -4.02 8.40
CA THR A 15 4.34 -2.98 8.91
C THR A 15 3.92 -2.04 7.80
N ILE A 16 2.61 -1.82 7.65
CA ILE A 16 2.09 -0.86 6.68
C ILE A 16 2.37 0.56 7.18
N VAL A 17 3.08 1.32 6.35
CA VAL A 17 3.44 2.72 6.57
C VAL A 17 2.40 3.64 5.96
N LEU A 18 1.96 3.32 4.74
CA LEU A 18 0.95 4.10 4.02
C LEU A 18 0.08 3.18 3.17
N ASP A 19 -1.23 3.31 3.34
CA ASP A 19 -2.23 2.80 2.41
C ASP A 19 -2.80 3.99 1.63
N THR A 20 -2.73 3.92 0.30
CA THR A 20 -3.28 4.98 -0.55
C THR A 20 -4.77 4.83 -0.82
N GLY A 21 -5.34 3.68 -0.46
CA GLY A 21 -6.73 3.32 -0.76
C GLY A 21 -6.99 3.12 -2.25
N GLU A 22 -8.16 2.61 -2.57
CA GLU A 22 -8.60 2.46 -3.96
C GLU A 22 -9.03 3.81 -4.54
N ARG A 23 -8.68 4.05 -5.80
CA ARG A 23 -8.92 5.31 -6.48
C ARG A 23 -9.74 5.04 -7.74
N SER A 24 -10.90 5.67 -7.86
CA SER A 24 -11.81 5.51 -9.00
C SER A 24 -12.32 6.85 -9.51
N GLY A 25 -12.59 6.92 -10.82
CA GLY A 25 -13.16 8.10 -11.47
C GLY A 25 -12.09 8.90 -12.22
N SER A 26 -11.94 10.19 -11.88
CA SER A 26 -10.97 11.12 -12.46
C SER A 26 -9.63 11.10 -11.69
N VAL A 27 -9.02 9.92 -11.62
CA VAL A 27 -7.77 9.69 -10.89
C VAL A 27 -6.64 9.44 -11.88
N VAL A 28 -5.44 9.90 -11.53
CA VAL A 28 -4.22 9.71 -12.31
C VAL A 28 -3.32 8.76 -11.54
N GLU A 29 -2.69 7.83 -12.26
CA GLU A 29 -1.67 6.96 -11.68
C GLU A 29 -0.41 7.79 -11.41
N THR A 30 -0.06 7.95 -10.15
CA THR A 30 1.21 8.55 -9.73
C THR A 30 2.32 7.51 -9.82
N SER A 31 3.57 7.90 -9.94
CA SER A 31 4.70 6.96 -9.78
C SER A 31 5.00 6.73 -8.30
N VAL A 32 5.71 5.64 -7.98
CA VAL A 32 6.19 5.39 -6.62
C VAL A 32 7.02 6.56 -6.11
N GLU A 33 7.90 7.10 -6.96
CA GLU A 33 8.76 8.25 -6.64
C GLU A 33 7.93 9.51 -6.30
N GLU A 34 6.90 9.80 -7.09
CA GLU A 34 5.99 10.92 -6.85
C GLU A 34 5.22 10.76 -5.53
N ASP A 35 4.84 9.52 -5.18
CA ASP A 35 4.20 9.23 -3.90
C ASP A 35 5.19 9.48 -2.74
N PHE A 36 6.45 9.06 -2.85
CA PHE A 36 7.49 9.39 -1.85
C PHE A 36 7.73 10.90 -1.73
N GLU A 37 7.60 11.66 -2.82
CA GLU A 37 7.69 13.12 -2.80
C GLU A 37 6.42 13.81 -2.32
N SER A 38 5.26 13.17 -2.41
CA SER A 38 3.97 13.73 -2.02
C SER A 38 3.64 13.45 -0.55
N TYR A 39 3.97 12.26 -0.06
CA TYR A 39 3.60 11.79 1.28
C TYR A 39 4.73 12.01 2.29
N SER A 40 4.53 12.92 3.24
CA SER A 40 5.50 13.19 4.31
C SER A 40 5.87 11.96 5.14
N VAL A 41 4.93 11.02 5.34
CA VAL A 41 5.20 9.76 6.05
C VAL A 41 6.22 8.89 5.31
N LEU A 42 6.21 8.90 3.98
CA LEU A 42 7.18 8.17 3.17
C LEU A 42 8.53 8.90 3.16
N LYS A 43 8.53 10.24 3.16
CA LYS A 43 9.76 11.05 3.25
C LYS A 43 10.57 10.80 4.51
N THR A 44 9.89 10.53 5.63
CA THR A 44 10.55 10.21 6.90
C THR A 44 11.13 8.80 6.94
N GLN A 45 10.76 7.93 6.00
CA GLN A 45 11.23 6.56 5.94
C GLN A 45 12.41 6.40 4.97
N LEU A 46 13.19 5.35 5.19
CA LEU A 46 14.26 4.97 4.28
C LEU A 46 13.67 4.21 3.08
N ARG A 47 13.74 4.80 1.88
CA ARG A 47 13.26 4.18 0.62
C ARG A 47 13.78 2.75 0.37
N GLU A 48 14.96 2.42 0.88
CA GLU A 48 15.58 1.09 0.78
C GLU A 48 14.98 0.04 1.75
N THR A 49 14.24 0.51 2.75
CA THR A 49 13.52 -0.30 3.74
C THR A 49 12.05 -0.41 3.42
N ILE A 50 11.52 0.46 2.56
CA ILE A 50 10.10 0.46 2.20
C ILE A 50 9.91 -0.28 0.88
N CYS A 51 9.02 -1.26 0.89
CA CYS A 51 8.51 -1.92 -0.30
C CYS A 51 7.10 -1.41 -0.63
N VAL A 52 6.72 -1.56 -1.89
CA VAL A 52 5.39 -1.18 -2.40
C VAL A 52 4.70 -2.40 -2.98
N LEU A 53 3.45 -2.61 -2.56
CA LEU A 53 2.56 -3.60 -3.13
C LEU A 53 1.45 -2.87 -3.88
N GLN A 54 1.44 -3.02 -5.21
CA GLN A 54 0.36 -2.53 -6.06
C GLN A 54 -0.69 -3.62 -6.20
N LEU A 55 -1.90 -3.37 -5.71
CA LEU A 55 -3.05 -4.25 -5.90
C LEU A 55 -3.85 -3.80 -7.13
N ASN A 56 -4.67 -4.71 -7.69
CA ASN A 56 -5.66 -4.30 -8.69
C ASN A 56 -6.88 -3.68 -8.00
N TYR A 57 -7.65 -2.92 -8.77
CA TYR A 57 -8.91 -2.39 -8.26
C TYR A 57 -9.88 -3.53 -7.95
N GLY A 58 -10.44 -3.54 -6.74
CA GLY A 58 -11.30 -4.61 -6.23
C GLY A 58 -10.56 -5.77 -5.56
N ASP A 59 -9.23 -5.82 -5.59
CA ASP A 59 -8.47 -6.86 -4.89
C ASP A 59 -8.61 -6.71 -3.37
N TYR A 60 -8.95 -7.81 -2.71
CA TYR A 60 -9.15 -7.90 -1.26
C TYR A 60 -10.19 -6.91 -0.70
N ALA A 61 -11.07 -6.33 -1.53
CA ALA A 61 -12.03 -5.31 -1.10
C ALA A 61 -12.95 -5.80 0.02
N ASN A 62 -13.35 -7.07 -0.03
CA ASN A 62 -14.14 -7.70 1.03
C ASN A 62 -13.33 -7.88 2.32
N GLU A 63 -12.08 -8.35 2.22
CA GLU A 63 -11.19 -8.54 3.36
C GLU A 63 -10.90 -7.19 4.04
N PHE A 64 -10.57 -6.15 3.28
CA PHE A 64 -10.41 -4.79 3.81
C PHE A 64 -11.68 -4.25 4.49
N ALA A 65 -12.87 -4.66 4.04
CA ALA A 65 -14.14 -4.25 4.65
C ALA A 65 -14.46 -5.03 5.93
N SER A 66 -14.02 -6.29 6.03
CA SER A 66 -14.32 -7.18 7.17
C SER A 66 -13.23 -7.24 8.23
N CYS A 67 -12.00 -6.84 7.91
CA CYS A 67 -10.86 -7.01 8.79
C CYS A 67 -10.61 -5.79 9.67
N SER A 68 -10.05 -6.05 10.85
CA SER A 68 -9.72 -5.06 11.86
C SER A 68 -8.31 -4.53 11.71
N SER A 69 -7.42 -5.34 11.14
CA SER A 69 -6.02 -4.98 10.90
C SER A 69 -5.49 -5.67 9.65
N VAL A 70 -4.56 -5.00 8.98
CA VAL A 70 -3.86 -5.54 7.82
C VAL A 70 -2.36 -5.31 7.97
N ARG A 71 -1.57 -6.30 7.57
CA ARG A 71 -0.11 -6.22 7.51
C ARG A 71 0.39 -6.96 6.28
N VAL A 72 1.61 -6.70 5.86
CA VAL A 72 2.27 -7.49 4.81
C VAL A 72 3.19 -8.49 5.50
N ASN A 73 3.15 -9.75 5.10
CA ASN A 73 4.11 -10.73 5.61
C ASN A 73 5.43 -10.58 4.83
N PRO A 74 6.56 -10.26 5.47
CA PRO A 74 7.83 -10.00 4.79
C PRO A 74 8.44 -11.26 4.14
N GLU A 75 8.08 -12.45 4.61
CA GLU A 75 8.58 -13.72 4.06
C GLU A 75 7.79 -14.14 2.81
N THR A 76 6.46 -13.95 2.82
CA THR A 76 5.59 -14.39 1.72
C THR A 76 5.21 -13.26 0.75
N LEU A 77 5.45 -12.00 1.13
CA LEU A 77 5.05 -10.78 0.43
C LEU A 77 3.55 -10.70 0.15
N LYS A 78 2.74 -11.32 1.02
CA LYS A 78 1.27 -11.33 0.93
C LYS A 78 0.65 -10.49 2.04
N LEU A 79 -0.53 -9.95 1.76
CA LEU A 79 -1.34 -9.29 2.77
C LEU A 79 -1.93 -10.32 3.72
N GLU A 80 -1.69 -10.10 5.00
CA GLU A 80 -2.33 -10.82 6.09
C GLU A 80 -3.34 -9.89 6.73
N PHE A 81 -4.58 -10.37 6.81
CA PHE A 81 -5.69 -9.66 7.40
C PHE A 81 -6.08 -10.34 8.72
N SER A 82 -6.46 -9.57 9.73
CA SER A 82 -6.83 -10.04 11.07
C SER A 82 -8.08 -9.35 11.60
#